data_AF-A0AA38GV20-F1
#
_entry.id   AF-A0AA38GV20-F1
#
_cell.length_a   1.000
_cell.length_b   1.000
_cell.length_c   1.000
_cell.angle_alpha   90.00
_cell.angle_beta   90.00
_cell.angle_gamma   90.00
#
_symmetry.space_group_name_H-M   'P 1'
#
loop_
_entity.id
_entity.type
_entity.pdbx_description
1 polymer ?
#
loop_
_entity_poly.entity_id
_entity_poly.type
_entity_poly.pdbx_seq_one_letter_code
_entity_poly.pdbx_strand_id
1 'polypeptide(L)'
;ELGIGIVPYSPFGRGFLSAGAKILENSADSDYRNYLPRFTGDNLERNKAIFEKLSAIASSKGCTPGQLALAWVQHQENDVAPIPGTTKVKNLEENINALFVKLKPEEIKEIEEIVTFGNVHGDRYGSAKVDFTWMNSETPPLSSWKGIQGTWYGIVPYSPLGQGFLFAGAKILENSAESDYRK
;
A
#
# COMPACT_ATOMS: atom_id res chain seq x y z
N GLU A 1 21.79 -6.71 5.77
CA GLU A 1 20.32 -6.71 5.96
C GLU A 1 20.02 -6.23 7.37
N LEU A 2 19.00 -5.39 7.58
CA LEU A 2 18.78 -4.67 8.84
C LEU A 2 17.90 -5.41 9.87
N GLY A 3 17.39 -6.60 9.53
CA GLY A 3 16.46 -7.35 10.40
C GLY A 3 15.12 -6.64 10.59
N ILE A 4 14.65 -5.91 9.58
CA ILE A 4 13.42 -5.12 9.64
C ILE A 4 12.27 -5.95 9.06
N GLY A 5 11.24 -6.20 9.88
CA GLY A 5 10.02 -6.87 9.42
C GLY A 5 9.20 -6.03 8.45
N ILE A 6 8.50 -6.72 7.55
CA ILE A 6 7.65 -6.13 6.52
C ILE A 6 6.19 -6.39 6.89
N VAL A 7 5.38 -5.33 6.90
CA VAL A 7 3.94 -5.41 7.18
C VAL A 7 3.15 -4.98 5.93
N PRO A 8 2.83 -5.91 5.01
CA PRO A 8 2.07 -5.59 3.81
C PRO A 8 0.64 -5.16 4.13
N TYR A 9 0.25 -3.99 3.62
CA TYR A 9 -1.12 -3.50 3.69
C TYR A 9 -1.91 -3.83 2.42
N SER A 10 -3.22 -4.01 2.57
CA SER A 10 -4.13 -4.29 1.44
C SER A 10 -3.72 -5.48 0.55
N PRO A 11 -3.45 -6.66 1.12
CA PRO A 11 -2.93 -7.82 0.37
C PRO A 11 -3.90 -8.31 -0.72
N PHE A 12 -5.20 -8.01 -0.62
CA PHE A 12 -6.22 -8.41 -1.60
C PHE A 12 -6.31 -7.51 -2.84
N GLY A 13 -5.47 -6.48 -2.99
CA GLY A 13 -5.55 -5.57 -4.12
C GLY A 13 -6.92 -4.88 -4.22
N ARG A 14 -7.43 -4.37 -3.09
CA ARG A 14 -8.77 -3.72 -2.96
C ARG A 14 -9.96 -4.67 -3.21
N GLY A 15 -9.78 -5.95 -2.89
CA GLY A 15 -10.80 -7.00 -3.00
C GLY A 15 -10.77 -7.76 -4.33
N PHE A 16 -9.94 -7.33 -5.27
CA PHE A 16 -9.84 -7.99 -6.58
C PHE A 16 -9.32 -9.42 -6.45
N LEU A 17 -8.33 -9.68 -5.59
CA LEU A 17 -7.79 -11.03 -5.42
C LEU A 17 -8.70 -11.95 -4.61
N SER A 18 -9.78 -11.44 -4.01
CA SER A 18 -10.77 -12.28 -3.32
C SER A 18 -12.02 -12.56 -4.17
N ALA A 19 -12.47 -11.59 -4.97
CA ALA A 19 -13.75 -11.67 -5.67
C ALA A 19 -13.69 -11.32 -7.18
N GLY A 20 -12.50 -11.00 -7.70
CA GLY A 20 -12.29 -10.67 -9.11
C GLY A 20 -13.03 -9.41 -9.52
N ALA A 21 -13.50 -9.38 -10.77
CA ALA A 21 -14.25 -8.24 -11.30
C ALA A 21 -15.65 -8.05 -10.68
N LYS A 22 -16.17 -9.06 -9.95
CA LYS A 22 -17.47 -8.96 -9.26
C LYS A 22 -17.51 -7.85 -8.22
N ILE A 23 -16.34 -7.37 -7.76
CA ILE A 23 -16.25 -6.22 -6.87
C ILE A 23 -16.84 -4.93 -7.46
N LEU A 24 -16.99 -4.86 -8.79
CA LEU A 24 -17.48 -3.69 -9.51
C LEU A 24 -18.97 -3.81 -9.88
N GLU A 25 -19.48 -5.04 -10.07
CA GLU A 25 -20.86 -5.31 -10.53
C GLU A 25 -21.95 -4.71 -9.63
N ASN A 26 -21.66 -4.55 -8.33
CA ASN A 26 -22.58 -3.94 -7.35
C ASN A 26 -21.96 -2.73 -6.65
N SER A 27 -20.95 -2.11 -7.25
CA SER A 27 -20.32 -0.92 -6.67
C SER A 27 -21.23 0.30 -6.86
N ALA A 28 -21.28 1.17 -5.85
CA ALA A 28 -21.94 2.46 -6.00
C ALA A 28 -21.15 3.32 -7.00
N ASP A 29 -21.80 4.26 -7.68
CA ASP A 29 -21.11 5.19 -8.60
C ASP A 29 -19.98 5.96 -7.90
N SER A 30 -20.14 6.25 -6.60
CA SER A 30 -19.13 6.91 -5.76
C SER A 30 -17.96 6.02 -5.33
N ASP A 31 -17.97 4.73 -5.68
CA ASP A 31 -16.89 3.81 -5.35
C ASP A 31 -15.64 4.18 -6.15
N TYR A 32 -14.59 4.58 -5.42
CA TYR A 32 -13.34 5.01 -6.01
C TYR A 32 -12.69 3.95 -6.93
N ARG A 33 -13.03 2.67 -6.77
CA ARG A 33 -12.51 1.56 -7.61
C ARG A 33 -12.95 1.69 -9.06
N ASN A 34 -14.09 2.31 -9.33
CA ASN A 34 -14.59 2.56 -10.68
C ASN A 34 -13.70 3.51 -11.49
N TYR A 35 -12.82 4.26 -10.80
CA TYR A 35 -11.90 5.22 -11.42
C TYR A 35 -10.44 4.76 -11.40
N LEU A 36 -10.17 3.53 -10.93
CA LEU A 36 -8.81 3.00 -10.92
C LEU A 36 -8.46 2.43 -12.31
N PRO A 37 -7.32 2.81 -12.91
CA PRO A 37 -6.97 2.37 -14.27
C PRO A 37 -7.01 0.84 -14.47
N ARG A 38 -6.60 0.07 -13.47
CA ARG A 38 -6.63 -1.40 -13.47
C ARG A 38 -8.02 -2.04 -13.48
N PHE A 39 -9.06 -1.27 -13.18
CA PHE A 39 -10.44 -1.72 -13.07
C PHE A 39 -11.34 -1.08 -14.15
N THR A 40 -10.75 -0.50 -15.20
CA THR A 40 -11.47 0.19 -16.29
C THR A 40 -11.09 -0.35 -17.67
N GLY A 41 -12.05 -0.40 -18.58
CA GLY A 41 -11.84 -0.75 -20.00
C GLY A 41 -11.09 -2.07 -20.20
N ASP A 42 -10.19 -2.09 -21.20
CA ASP A 42 -9.40 -3.27 -21.56
C ASP A 42 -8.50 -3.78 -20.41
N ASN A 43 -8.08 -2.91 -19.50
CA ASN A 43 -7.27 -3.32 -18.36
C ASN A 43 -8.03 -4.28 -17.45
N LEU A 44 -9.33 -4.04 -17.22
CA LEU A 44 -10.16 -4.92 -16.41
C LEU A 44 -10.28 -6.30 -17.06
N GLU A 45 -10.51 -6.37 -18.38
CA GLU A 45 -10.62 -7.65 -19.10
C GLU A 45 -9.33 -8.47 -19.04
N ARG A 46 -8.16 -7.82 -19.17
CA ARG A 46 -6.87 -8.52 -19.02
C ARG A 46 -6.63 -8.98 -17.59
N ASN A 47 -6.95 -8.13 -16.61
CA ASN A 47 -6.79 -8.48 -15.19
C ASN A 47 -7.78 -9.58 -14.76
N LYS A 48 -8.98 -9.67 -15.37
CA LYS A 48 -9.91 -10.79 -15.16
C LYS A 48 -9.26 -12.13 -15.53
N ALA A 49 -8.58 -12.21 -16.68
CA ALA A 49 -7.89 -13.43 -17.08
C ALA A 49 -6.80 -13.85 -16.08
N ILE A 50 -6.12 -12.90 -15.43
CA ILE A 50 -5.18 -13.19 -14.33
C ILE A 50 -5.93 -13.79 -13.14
N PHE A 51 -7.02 -13.15 -12.72
CA PHE A 51 -7.83 -13.63 -11.61
C PHE A 51 -8.39 -15.05 -11.83
N GLU A 52 -8.83 -15.38 -13.05
CA GLU A 52 -9.33 -16.72 -13.37
C GLU A 52 -8.24 -17.78 -13.26
N LYS A 53 -7.01 -17.48 -13.70
CA LYS A 53 -5.86 -18.40 -13.53
C LYS A 53 -5.54 -18.63 -12.05
N LEU A 54 -5.49 -17.57 -11.25
CA LEU A 54 -5.28 -17.68 -9.80
C LEU A 54 -6.42 -18.44 -9.12
N SER A 55 -7.65 -18.25 -9.58
CA SER A 55 -8.83 -18.97 -9.07
C SER A 55 -8.79 -20.46 -9.38
N ALA A 56 -8.24 -20.85 -10.53
CA ALA A 56 -8.01 -22.25 -10.87
C ALA A 56 -6.98 -22.91 -9.92
N ILE A 57 -5.88 -22.22 -9.61
CA ILE A 57 -4.89 -22.67 -8.62
C ILE A 57 -5.53 -22.77 -7.23
N ALA A 58 -6.31 -21.76 -6.81
CA ALA A 58 -6.97 -21.78 -5.51
C ALA A 58 -7.93 -22.98 -5.40
N SER A 59 -8.69 -23.25 -6.47
CA SER A 59 -9.64 -24.35 -6.57
C SER A 59 -8.95 -25.72 -6.50
N SER A 60 -7.82 -25.90 -7.19
CA SER A 60 -7.07 -27.17 -7.14
C SER A 60 -6.52 -27.47 -5.74
N LYS A 61 -6.28 -26.42 -4.94
CA LYS A 61 -5.86 -26.51 -3.54
C LYS A 61 -7.03 -26.59 -2.54
N GLY A 62 -8.27 -26.46 -2.99
CA GLY A 62 -9.44 -26.43 -2.11
C GLY A 62 -9.51 -25.20 -1.21
N CYS A 63 -8.94 -24.07 -1.65
CA CYS A 63 -8.97 -22.80 -0.93
C CYS A 63 -9.63 -21.70 -1.77
N THR A 64 -9.96 -20.57 -1.14
CA THR A 64 -10.49 -19.40 -1.87
C THR A 64 -9.36 -18.62 -2.54
N PRO A 65 -9.64 -17.83 -3.60
CA PRO A 65 -8.64 -16.93 -4.19
C PRO A 65 -8.04 -15.96 -3.16
N GLY A 66 -8.84 -15.51 -2.19
CA GLY A 66 -8.36 -14.68 -1.08
C GLY A 66 -7.35 -15.42 -0.19
N GLN A 67 -7.65 -16.67 0.18
CA GLN A 67 -6.72 -17.49 0.94
C GLN A 67 -5.41 -17.74 0.19
N LEU A 68 -5.48 -18.01 -1.11
CA LEU A 68 -4.31 -18.17 -1.95
C LEU A 68 -3.45 -16.89 -1.94
N ALA A 69 -4.07 -15.72 -2.10
CA ALA A 69 -3.37 -14.44 -2.09
C ALA A 69 -2.67 -14.16 -0.74
N LEU A 70 -3.34 -14.41 0.39
CA LEU A 70 -2.72 -14.27 1.71
C LEU A 70 -1.58 -15.26 1.93
N ALA A 71 -1.78 -16.51 1.55
CA ALA A 71 -0.77 -17.56 1.67
C ALA A 71 0.48 -17.22 0.87
N TRP A 72 0.32 -16.67 -0.34
CA TRP A 72 1.43 -16.22 -1.17
C TRP A 72 2.21 -15.06 -0.53
N VAL A 73 1.50 -14.05 0.01
CA VAL A 73 2.15 -12.91 0.70
C VAL A 73 2.93 -13.38 1.92
N GLN A 74 2.37 -14.30 2.71
CA GLN A 74 3.04 -14.87 3.88
C GLN A 74 4.25 -15.75 3.51
N HIS A 75 4.27 -16.31 2.30
CA HIS A 75 5.38 -17.16 1.84
C HIS A 75 6.60 -16.36 1.38
N GLN A 76 6.48 -15.05 1.16
CA GLN A 76 7.57 -14.26 0.60
C GLN A 76 8.84 -14.33 1.46
N GLU A 77 8.73 -14.07 2.76
CA GLU A 77 9.83 -14.18 3.71
C GLU A 77 9.29 -14.43 5.12
N ASN A 78 10.12 -14.94 6.03
CA ASN A 78 9.72 -15.22 7.42
C ASN A 78 9.31 -13.97 8.22
N ASP A 79 9.82 -12.80 7.83
CA ASP A 79 9.57 -11.53 8.53
C ASP A 79 8.41 -10.72 7.89
N VAL A 80 7.54 -11.38 7.10
CA VAL A 80 6.40 -10.77 6.43
C VAL A 80 5.09 -11.07 7.18
N ALA A 81 4.44 -10.03 7.69
CA ALA A 81 3.19 -10.13 8.44
C ALA A 81 2.08 -9.29 7.79
N PRO A 82 1.27 -9.83 6.86
CA PRO A 82 0.18 -9.08 6.25
C PRO A 82 -0.93 -8.77 7.26
N ILE A 83 -1.57 -7.62 7.09
CA ILE A 83 -2.66 -7.12 7.97
C ILE A 83 -4.00 -7.06 7.21
N PRO A 84 -4.62 -8.22 6.89
CA PRO A 84 -5.89 -8.25 6.17
C PRO A 84 -7.03 -7.70 7.03
N GLY A 85 -7.64 -6.59 6.59
CA GLY A 85 -8.80 -6.00 7.24
C GLY A 85 -10.11 -6.70 6.87
N THR A 86 -11.07 -6.73 7.79
CA THR A 86 -12.43 -7.23 7.55
C THR A 86 -13.44 -6.62 8.53
N THR A 87 -14.69 -6.49 8.12
CA THR A 87 -15.84 -6.12 8.96
C THR A 87 -16.74 -7.31 9.33
N LYS A 88 -16.43 -8.51 8.82
CA LYS A 88 -17.25 -9.72 8.99
C LYS A 88 -16.43 -10.85 9.61
N VAL A 89 -17.00 -11.54 10.58
CA VAL A 89 -16.37 -12.69 11.28
C VAL A 89 -16.04 -13.82 10.30
N LYS A 90 -16.95 -14.16 9.38
CA LYS A 90 -16.69 -15.19 8.36
C LYS A 90 -15.43 -14.92 7.54
N ASN A 91 -15.18 -13.65 7.18
CA ASN A 91 -13.97 -13.26 6.45
C ASN A 91 -12.72 -13.31 7.36
N LEU A 92 -12.86 -13.06 8.67
CA LEU A 92 -11.76 -13.26 9.61
C LEU A 92 -11.36 -14.74 9.68
N GLU A 93 -12.34 -15.63 9.79
CA GLU A 93 -12.12 -17.09 9.75
C GLU A 93 -11.47 -17.51 8.43
N GLU A 94 -11.93 -16.96 7.30
CA GLU A 94 -11.32 -17.21 5.99
C GLU A 94 -9.86 -16.75 5.93
N ASN A 95 -9.55 -15.56 6.47
CA ASN A 95 -8.19 -15.02 6.55
C ASN A 95 -7.27 -15.90 7.41
N ILE A 96 -7.77 -16.39 8.56
CA ILE A 96 -7.03 -17.31 9.44
C ILE A 96 -6.74 -18.61 8.70
N ASN A 97 -7.72 -19.12 7.95
CA ASN A 97 -7.58 -20.36 7.21
C ASN A 97 -6.51 -20.31 6.11
N ALA A 98 -6.10 -19.11 5.66
CA ALA A 98 -4.98 -18.94 4.74
C ALA A 98 -3.65 -19.48 5.31
N LEU A 99 -3.46 -19.48 6.64
CA LEU A 99 -2.25 -20.00 7.31
C LEU A 99 -2.02 -21.50 7.06
N PHE A 100 -3.08 -22.23 6.75
CA PHE A 100 -3.04 -23.67 6.49
C PHE A 100 -2.82 -24.00 5.01
N VAL A 101 -2.89 -23.01 4.12
CA VAL A 101 -2.60 -23.20 2.70
C VAL A 101 -1.09 -23.30 2.51
N LYS A 102 -0.60 -24.50 2.19
CA LYS A 102 0.82 -24.74 1.90
C LYS A 102 1.08 -24.62 0.41
N LEU A 103 1.94 -23.69 0.03
CA LEU A 103 2.39 -23.50 -1.35
C LEU A 103 3.69 -24.26 -1.59
N LYS A 104 3.73 -25.03 -2.66
CA LYS A 104 4.94 -25.69 -3.14
C LYS A 104 5.78 -24.70 -3.97
N PRO A 105 7.11 -24.90 -4.07
CA PRO A 105 7.97 -24.05 -4.89
C PRO A 105 7.48 -23.88 -6.34
N GLU A 106 6.92 -24.95 -6.94
CA GLU A 106 6.42 -24.92 -8.31
C GLU A 106 5.16 -24.04 -8.43
N GLU A 107 4.27 -24.09 -7.45
CA GLU A 107 3.05 -23.28 -7.41
C GLU A 107 3.37 -21.79 -7.19
N ILE A 108 4.38 -21.49 -6.38
CA ILE A 108 4.85 -20.11 -6.17
C ILE A 108 5.38 -19.54 -7.47
N LYS A 109 6.22 -20.31 -8.16
CA LYS A 109 6.74 -19.93 -9.47
C LYS A 109 5.61 -19.72 -10.50
N GLU A 110 4.62 -20.61 -10.52
CA GLU A 110 3.44 -20.46 -11.38
C GLU A 110 2.68 -19.17 -11.08
N ILE A 111 2.45 -18.84 -9.80
CA ILE A 111 1.79 -17.60 -9.38
C ILE A 111 2.61 -16.38 -9.83
N GLU A 112 3.93 -16.40 -9.67
CA GLU A 112 4.83 -15.32 -10.06
C GLU A 112 4.87 -15.11 -11.59
N GLU A 113 4.83 -16.19 -12.37
CA GLU A 113 4.74 -16.13 -13.84
C GLU A 113 3.40 -15.56 -14.31
N ILE A 114 2.31 -15.84 -13.57
CA ILE A 114 1.00 -15.24 -13.84
C ILE A 114 1.02 -13.75 -13.52
N VAL A 115 1.54 -13.35 -12.35
CA VAL A 115 1.48 -11.98 -11.82
C VAL A 115 2.83 -11.26 -12.00
N THR A 116 3.33 -11.19 -13.23
CA THR A 116 4.49 -10.36 -13.55
C THR A 116 4.11 -8.89 -13.68
N PHE A 117 5.07 -7.98 -13.47
CA PHE A 117 4.86 -6.54 -13.63
C PHE A 117 4.31 -6.17 -15.03
N GLY A 118 4.66 -6.93 -16.06
CA GLY A 118 4.17 -6.71 -17.43
C GLY A 118 2.75 -7.24 -17.69
N ASN A 119 2.26 -8.19 -16.89
CA ASN A 119 0.95 -8.80 -17.08
C ASN A 119 -0.17 -8.02 -16.39
N VAL A 120 0.09 -7.34 -15.28
CA VAL A 120 -0.93 -6.54 -14.57
C VAL A 120 -1.12 -5.22 -15.29
N HIS A 121 -2.30 -5.02 -15.89
CA HIS A 121 -2.57 -3.84 -16.69
C HIS A 121 -3.23 -2.71 -15.89
N GLY A 122 -2.78 -1.48 -16.13
CA GLY A 122 -3.28 -0.27 -15.49
C GLY A 122 -2.61 0.04 -14.14
N ASP A 123 -2.37 1.33 -13.93
CA ASP A 123 -1.71 1.83 -12.72
C ASP A 123 -2.48 1.52 -11.43
N ARG A 124 -1.75 1.56 -10.32
CA ARG A 124 -2.31 1.40 -8.97
C ARG A 124 -3.18 2.59 -8.57
N TYR A 125 -2.88 3.76 -9.12
CA TYR A 125 -3.55 5.03 -8.88
C TYR A 125 -3.74 5.76 -10.21
N GLY A 126 -4.82 6.53 -10.35
CA GLY A 126 -4.97 7.44 -11.49
C GLY A 126 -3.97 8.60 -11.43
N SER A 127 -3.73 9.27 -12.56
CA SER A 127 -2.72 10.33 -12.73
C SER A 127 -2.75 11.40 -11.64
N ALA A 128 -3.93 11.95 -11.32
CA ALA A 128 -4.07 12.98 -10.29
C ALA A 128 -3.70 12.52 -8.85
N LYS A 129 -3.54 11.22 -8.62
CA LYS A 129 -3.11 10.66 -7.32
C LYS A 129 -1.65 10.26 -7.30
N VAL A 130 -1.01 10.09 -8.46
CA VAL A 130 0.45 9.89 -8.55
C VAL A 130 1.19 11.07 -7.94
N ASP A 131 0.66 12.29 -8.09
CA ASP A 131 1.23 13.53 -7.53
C ASP A 131 1.29 13.57 -6.00
N PHE A 132 0.46 12.79 -5.31
CA PHE A 132 0.46 12.69 -3.85
C PHE A 132 1.23 11.47 -3.33
N THR A 133 1.92 10.75 -4.21
CA THR A 133 2.78 9.64 -3.81
C THR A 133 4.21 10.11 -3.58
N TRP A 134 5.06 9.21 -3.08
CA TRP A 134 6.48 9.47 -2.86
C TRP A 134 7.23 9.92 -4.12
N MET A 135 6.73 9.60 -5.32
CA MET A 135 7.40 9.92 -6.60
C MET A 135 7.60 11.42 -6.82
N ASN A 136 6.72 12.26 -6.26
CA ASN A 136 6.79 13.72 -6.37
C ASN A 136 7.01 14.39 -5.00
N SER A 137 7.33 13.62 -3.97
CA SER A 137 7.56 14.11 -2.59
C SER A 137 9.04 14.38 -2.34
N GLU A 138 9.60 15.36 -3.07
CA GLU A 138 10.96 15.83 -2.85
C GLU A 138 11.02 16.84 -1.70
N THR A 139 12.12 16.83 -0.95
CA THR A 139 12.40 17.88 0.04
C THR A 139 13.12 19.03 -0.68
N PRO A 140 12.62 20.27 -0.64
CA PRO A 140 13.32 21.40 -1.25
C PRO A 140 14.76 21.50 -0.72
N PRO A 141 15.76 21.71 -1.59
CA PRO A 141 17.15 21.82 -1.13
C PRO A 141 17.29 23.02 -0.19
N LEU A 142 18.18 22.94 0.80
CA LEU A 142 18.38 24.02 1.77
C LEU A 142 18.66 25.38 1.09
N SER A 143 19.27 25.38 -0.09
CA SER A 143 19.52 26.57 -0.90
C SER A 143 18.27 27.25 -1.47
N SER A 144 17.14 26.52 -1.61
CA SER A 144 15.85 27.09 -2.03
C SER A 144 15.03 27.65 -0.86
N TRP A 145 15.47 27.39 0.38
CA TRP A 145 14.86 27.95 1.58
C TRP A 145 15.15 29.45 1.68
N LYS A 146 14.19 30.26 1.24
CA LYS A 146 14.16 31.70 1.52
C LYS A 146 13.61 31.85 2.93
N GLY A 147 14.47 31.69 3.94
CA GLY A 147 14.07 31.85 5.34
C GLY A 147 13.21 33.11 5.54
N ILE A 148 12.22 33.04 6.43
CA ILE A 148 11.39 34.21 6.75
C ILE A 148 12.27 35.20 7.51
N GLN A 149 12.88 36.15 6.80
CA GLN A 149 13.52 37.29 7.42
C GLN A 149 12.43 38.24 7.94
N GLY A 150 12.30 38.33 9.26
CA GLY A 150 11.73 39.53 9.88
C GLY A 150 10.25 39.52 10.31
N THR A 151 9.59 38.38 10.48
CA THR A 151 8.29 38.36 11.18
C THR A 151 8.30 37.35 12.32
N TRP A 152 8.38 37.89 13.54
CA TRP A 152 7.95 37.20 14.75
C TRP A 152 6.45 36.92 14.61
N TYR A 153 6.07 35.71 14.19
CA TYR A 153 4.73 35.23 14.52
C TYR A 153 4.76 34.87 16.00
N GLY A 154 4.46 35.87 16.83
CA GLY A 154 3.90 35.61 18.15
C GLY A 154 2.71 34.68 17.95
N ILE A 155 2.72 33.58 18.68
CA ILE A 155 1.59 32.65 18.79
C ILE A 155 0.38 33.50 19.20
N VAL A 156 -0.53 33.78 18.26
CA VAL A 156 -1.85 34.31 18.61
C VAL A 156 -2.71 33.08 18.91
N PRO A 157 -3.10 32.82 20.16
CA PRO A 157 -4.00 31.73 20.44
C PRO A 157 -5.40 32.16 19.99
N TYR A 158 -5.91 31.56 18.92
CA TYR A 158 -7.35 31.48 18.74
C TYR A 158 -7.75 30.09 18.26
N SER A 159 -8.17 29.26 19.21
CA SER A 159 -9.08 28.15 18.96
C SER A 159 -10.32 28.41 19.81
N PRO A 160 -11.53 28.48 19.22
CA PRO A 160 -12.76 28.38 20.00
C PRO A 160 -13.24 26.93 20.15
N LEU A 161 -12.58 25.92 19.57
CA LEU A 161 -12.97 24.51 19.70
C LEU A 161 -11.73 23.61 19.76
N GLY A 162 -11.45 23.15 20.98
CA GLY A 162 -10.18 22.54 21.34
C GLY A 162 -9.90 21.16 20.74
N GLN A 163 -8.62 20.86 20.66
CA GLN A 163 -7.96 19.60 21.00
C GLN A 163 -6.45 19.86 20.91
N GLY A 164 -5.72 19.56 22.00
CA GLY A 164 -4.36 20.01 22.21
C GLY A 164 -3.33 19.35 21.28
N PHE A 165 -2.24 20.07 21.04
CA PHE A 165 -0.97 19.50 20.60
C PHE A 165 0.17 20.15 21.39
N LEU A 166 0.91 19.33 22.14
CA LEU A 166 2.21 19.67 22.72
C LEU A 166 3.27 19.44 21.64
N PHE A 167 3.99 20.49 21.25
CA PHE A 167 5.28 20.35 20.57
C PHE A 167 6.33 21.09 21.38
N ALA A 168 7.28 20.33 21.93
CA ALA A 168 8.46 20.84 22.61
C ALA A 168 9.43 21.43 21.58
N GLY A 169 9.78 22.71 21.74
CA GLY A 169 10.74 23.39 20.87
C GLY A 169 12.18 22.95 21.12
N ALA A 170 12.93 22.68 20.06
CA ALA A 170 14.39 22.61 20.09
C ALA A 170 14.97 23.96 19.69
N LYS A 171 15.72 24.58 20.60
CA LYS A 171 16.50 25.81 20.37
C LYS A 171 17.74 25.42 19.55
N ILE A 172 17.80 25.81 18.28
CA ILE A 172 19.07 25.79 17.53
C ILE A 172 19.77 27.11 17.87
N LEU A 173 20.84 27.03 18.67
CA LEU A 173 21.79 28.13 18.83
C LEU A 173 22.66 28.16 17.58
N GLU A 174 22.53 29.21 16.77
CA GLU A 174 23.52 29.55 15.75
C GLU A 174 24.84 29.90 16.44
N ASN A 175 25.82 29.01 16.35
CA ASN A 175 27.23 29.38 16.53
C ASN A 175 27.83 29.54 15.14
N SER A 176 28.07 30.80 14.77
CA SER A 176 29.00 31.13 13.70
C SER A 176 30.43 30.84 14.18
N ALA A 177 31.08 29.84 13.59
CA ALA A 177 32.53 29.82 13.43
C ALA A 177 32.91 28.73 12.42
N GLU A 178 33.37 29.17 11.25
CA GLU A 178 34.22 28.40 10.35
C GLU A 178 35.53 27.97 11.05
N SER A 179 36.16 26.93 10.48
CA SER A 179 37.46 26.32 10.82
C SER A 179 37.43 25.52 12.13
N ASP A 180 37.77 24.23 12.20
CA ASP A 180 39.02 23.67 11.70
C ASP A 180 39.00 22.12 11.76
N TYR A 181 39.84 21.53 10.92
CA TYR A 181 40.50 20.21 11.06
C TYR A 181 39.73 18.86 11.00
N ARG A 182 40.11 18.13 9.93
CA ARG A 182 40.44 16.69 9.93
C ARG A 182 40.71 16.08 11.32
N LYS A 183 39.93 15.07 11.68
CA LYS A 183 40.36 13.68 11.96
C LYS A 183 39.14 12.79 12.15
#